data_AF-A0AA95L9B0-F1
#
_entry.id   AF-A0AA95L9B0-F1
#
_cell.length_a   1.000
_cell.length_b   1.000
_cell.length_c   1.000
_cell.angle_alpha   90.00
_cell.angle_beta   90.00
_cell.angle_gamma   90.00
#
_symmetry.space_group_name_H-M   'P 1'
#
loop_
_entity.id
_entity.type
_entity.pdbx_description
1 polymer ?
#
loop_
_entity_poly.entity_id
_entity_poly.type
_entity_poly.pdbx_seq_one_letter_code
_entity_poly.pdbx_strand_id
1 'polypeptide(L)'
;MFKRFLLPLNLQQFAEDDNTPPETKVDDKTPADNGKVPEKTFTQAEIDEMIQKRLKREKEKQAELDAKLKRLEEFEKAEEERKTAAMSETERLKAEKEEAAKKAEEAAEKAKKAQESANQRIMNTEIKSIARSLNANDPADVLALLDKANLEIDEEGNVKGVEEAVRALKEAKPWMFKQAIGADASGGSNPAKNPSVNELSAKEKELADIKAQAIKNPRLLGKVTKLYNEILELRNK
;
A
#
# COMPACT_ATOMS: atom_id res chain seq x y z
N MET A 1 -14.73 15.78 23.66
CA MET A 1 -14.58 17.17 24.18
C MET A 1 -14.76 18.12 23.00
N PHE A 2 -16.00 18.51 22.68
CA PHE A 2 -16.32 19.39 21.53
C PHE A 2 -16.55 20.82 22.02
N LYS A 3 -15.68 21.76 21.63
CA LYS A 3 -15.85 23.20 21.89
C LYS A 3 -16.84 23.78 20.87
N ARG A 4 -17.99 24.23 21.36
CA ARG A 4 -19.04 24.91 20.59
C ARG A 4 -18.66 26.40 20.50
N PHE A 5 -18.21 26.86 19.34
CA PHE A 5 -17.99 28.29 19.08
C PHE A 5 -19.35 28.97 18.92
N LEU A 6 -19.85 29.64 19.97
CA LEU A 6 -20.92 30.62 19.83
C LEU A 6 -20.30 31.96 19.40
N LEU A 7 -20.65 32.43 18.21
CA LEU A 7 -20.38 33.80 17.79
C LEU A 7 -21.24 34.75 18.67
N PRO A 8 -20.67 35.79 19.30
CA PRO A 8 -21.46 36.80 19.99
C PRO A 8 -22.22 37.64 18.97
N LEU A 9 -23.54 37.45 18.88
CA LEU A 9 -24.45 38.37 18.18
C LEU A 9 -24.43 39.72 18.92
N ASN A 10 -23.86 40.75 18.29
CA ASN A 10 -23.94 42.12 18.77
C ASN A 10 -25.37 42.65 18.51
N LEU A 11 -26.20 42.65 19.56
CA LEU A 11 -27.57 43.17 19.52
C LEU A 11 -27.62 44.71 19.46
N GLN A 12 -26.48 45.39 19.60
CA GLN A 12 -26.40 46.86 19.52
C GLN A 12 -26.59 47.40 18.09
N GLN A 13 -26.45 46.59 17.04
CA GLN A 13 -26.59 47.04 15.64
C GLN A 13 -28.04 47.01 15.13
N PHE A 14 -29.00 46.55 15.96
CA PHE A 14 -30.43 46.46 15.60
C PHE A 14 -31.32 47.47 16.36
N ALA A 15 -30.71 48.42 17.09
CA ALA A 15 -31.42 49.42 17.90
C ALA A 15 -31.20 50.87 17.42
N GLU A 16 -30.88 51.07 16.15
CA GLU A 16 -30.99 52.37 15.49
C GLU A 16 -32.14 52.31 14.48
N ASP A 17 -33.36 52.45 15.00
CA ASP A 17 -34.51 52.96 14.23
C ASP A 17 -35.19 53.99 15.14
N ASP A 18 -35.03 55.26 14.76
CA ASP A 18 -35.77 56.41 15.28
C ASP A 18 -37.27 56.15 15.13
N ASN A 19 -37.90 55.68 16.20
CA ASN A 19 -39.36 55.62 16.28
C ASN A 19 -39.82 55.98 17.69
N THR A 20 -39.61 57.24 18.07
CA THR A 20 -40.31 57.86 19.19
C THR A 20 -41.72 58.26 18.74
N PRO A 21 -42.80 57.74 19.36
CA PRO A 21 -44.16 58.22 19.15
C PRO A 21 -44.29 59.64 19.73
N PRO A 22 -44.87 60.62 19.01
CA PRO A 22 -45.02 61.95 19.57
C PRO A 22 -46.16 61.96 20.60
N GLU A 23 -45.83 62.37 21.82
CA GLU A 23 -46.77 62.65 22.90
C GLU A 23 -47.73 63.78 22.50
N THR A 24 -49.02 63.51 22.69
CA THR A 24 -50.13 64.44 22.48
C THR A 24 -50.16 65.48 23.60
N LYS A 25 -49.80 66.73 23.27
CA LYS A 25 -50.15 67.90 24.08
C LYS A 25 -51.41 68.53 23.49
N VAL A 26 -52.46 68.55 24.29
CA VAL A 26 -53.73 69.19 24.01
C VAL A 26 -53.63 70.62 24.52
N ASP A 27 -53.54 71.60 23.62
CA ASP A 27 -53.77 73.01 23.94
C ASP A 27 -54.83 73.56 22.99
N ASP A 28 -55.97 73.86 23.60
CA ASP A 28 -57.18 74.43 23.03
C ASP A 28 -57.00 75.93 22.75
N LYS A 29 -57.04 76.33 21.47
CA LYS A 29 -57.46 77.66 21.01
C LYS A 29 -58.19 77.54 19.67
N THR A 30 -59.51 77.48 19.77
CA THR A 30 -60.61 78.16 19.03
C THR A 30 -60.30 78.82 17.66
N PRO A 31 -61.26 78.77 16.70
CA PRO A 31 -61.02 78.70 15.26
C PRO A 31 -61.16 80.04 14.55
N ALA A 32 -60.44 80.18 13.43
CA ALA A 32 -60.86 80.86 12.21
C ALA A 32 -59.63 81.06 11.30
N ASP A 33 -59.63 80.47 10.11
CA ASP A 33 -59.68 81.29 8.91
C ASP A 33 -60.04 80.42 7.70
N ASN A 34 -61.16 80.80 7.10
CA ASN A 34 -61.79 80.18 5.95
C ASN A 34 -61.07 80.68 4.70
N GLY A 35 -59.82 80.25 4.51
CA GLY A 35 -59.03 80.52 3.33
C GLY A 35 -59.40 79.55 2.21
N LYS A 36 -60.49 79.84 1.51
CA LYS A 36 -60.91 79.19 0.25
C LYS A 36 -59.73 79.21 -0.73
N VAL A 37 -58.88 78.18 -0.70
CA VAL A 37 -57.99 77.85 -1.81
C VAL A 37 -58.89 77.76 -3.04
N PRO A 38 -58.63 78.51 -4.12
CA PRO A 38 -59.43 78.36 -5.32
C PRO A 38 -59.39 76.89 -5.70
N GLU A 39 -60.56 76.25 -5.76
CA GLU A 39 -60.68 74.91 -6.31
C GLU A 39 -59.93 74.93 -7.64
N LYS A 40 -58.82 74.19 -7.72
CA LYS A 40 -58.11 73.99 -8.97
C LYS A 40 -59.06 73.21 -9.86
N THR A 41 -59.89 73.94 -10.61
CA THR A 41 -60.70 73.39 -11.68
C THR A 41 -59.73 73.01 -12.77
N PHE A 42 -59.23 71.77 -12.70
CA PHE A 42 -58.43 71.21 -13.76
C PHE A 42 -59.28 71.18 -15.03
N THR A 43 -58.72 71.70 -16.11
CA THR A 43 -59.33 71.55 -17.43
C THR A 43 -59.26 70.07 -17.82
N GLN A 44 -60.19 69.62 -18.67
CA GLN A 44 -60.21 68.23 -19.15
C GLN A 44 -58.84 67.83 -19.76
N ALA A 45 -58.16 68.78 -20.41
CA ALA A 45 -56.83 68.58 -20.99
C ALA A 45 -55.72 68.35 -19.93
N GLU A 46 -55.74 69.06 -18.80
CA GLU A 46 -54.75 68.88 -17.72
C GLU A 46 -54.93 67.53 -17.00
N ILE A 47 -56.18 67.07 -16.88
CA ILE A 47 -56.50 65.74 -16.34
C ILE A 47 -55.98 64.65 -17.28
N ASP A 48 -56.25 64.76 -18.58
CA ASP A 48 -55.77 63.81 -19.59
C ASP A 48 -54.23 63.76 -19.62
N GLU A 49 -53.55 64.90 -19.53
CA GLU A 49 -52.08 64.96 -19.50
C GLU A 49 -51.51 64.28 -18.24
N MET A 50 -52.16 64.46 -17.08
CA MET A 50 -51.77 63.79 -15.83
C MET A 50 -51.99 62.27 -15.91
N ILE A 51 -53.09 61.82 -16.52
CA ILE A 51 -53.36 60.38 -16.76
C ILE A 51 -52.32 59.79 -17.70
N GLN A 52 -51.98 60.45 -18.81
CA GLN A 52 -50.95 60.00 -19.74
C GLN A 52 -49.57 59.90 -19.06
N LYS A 53 -49.21 60.89 -18.23
CA LYS A 53 -47.94 60.90 -17.49
C LYS A 53 -47.88 59.83 -16.39
N ARG A 54 -49.02 59.40 -15.87
CA ARG A 54 -49.12 58.30 -14.88
C ARG A 54 -49.09 56.95 -15.58
N LEU A 55 -49.80 56.80 -16.69
CA LEU A 55 -49.78 55.62 -17.55
C LEU A 55 -48.36 55.35 -18.09
N LYS A 56 -47.64 56.40 -18.50
CA LYS A 56 -46.24 56.28 -18.95
C LYS A 56 -45.33 55.79 -17.82
N ARG A 57 -45.46 56.36 -16.62
CA ARG A 57 -44.68 55.93 -15.43
C ARG A 57 -44.99 54.50 -15.00
N GLU A 58 -46.25 54.07 -15.07
CA GLU A 58 -46.60 52.67 -14.80
C GLU A 58 -46.04 51.72 -15.84
N LYS A 59 -46.12 52.08 -17.13
CA LYS A 59 -45.49 51.29 -18.21
C LYS A 59 -43.97 51.20 -18.05
N GLU A 60 -43.32 52.30 -17.66
CA GLU A 60 -41.87 52.33 -17.38
C GLU A 60 -41.52 51.44 -16.18
N LYS A 61 -42.28 51.52 -15.07
CA LYS A 61 -42.09 50.65 -13.90
C LYS A 61 -42.37 49.19 -14.20
N GLN A 62 -43.39 48.90 -15.01
CA GLN A 62 -43.71 47.54 -15.42
C GLN A 62 -42.60 46.99 -16.32
N ALA A 63 -42.10 47.78 -17.27
CA ALA A 63 -40.95 47.40 -18.08
C ALA A 63 -39.68 47.18 -17.25
N GLU A 64 -39.46 47.97 -16.20
CA GLU A 64 -38.34 47.79 -15.27
C GLU A 64 -38.50 46.52 -14.42
N LEU A 65 -39.72 46.23 -13.94
CA LEU A 65 -40.01 44.97 -13.23
C LEU A 65 -39.86 43.76 -14.13
N ASP A 66 -40.39 43.81 -15.35
CA ASP A 66 -40.26 42.74 -16.33
C ASP A 66 -38.79 42.51 -16.71
N ALA A 67 -38.00 43.58 -16.82
CA ALA A 67 -36.56 43.48 -17.03
C ALA A 67 -35.82 42.88 -15.84
N LYS A 68 -36.20 43.24 -14.60
CA LYS A 68 -35.64 42.64 -13.37
C LYS A 68 -36.02 41.16 -13.24
N LEU A 69 -37.27 40.80 -13.53
CA LEU A 69 -37.75 39.42 -13.51
C LEU A 69 -36.96 38.58 -14.51
N LYS A 70 -36.82 39.03 -15.76
CA LYS A 70 -35.99 38.34 -16.76
C LYS A 70 -34.55 38.14 -16.30
N ARG A 71 -33.94 39.19 -15.72
CA ARG A 71 -32.57 39.12 -15.23
C ARG A 71 -32.41 38.16 -14.04
N LEU A 72 -33.45 38.05 -13.21
CA LEU A 72 -33.49 37.15 -12.07
C LEU A 72 -33.67 35.70 -12.52
N GLU A 73 -34.56 35.44 -13.48
CA GLU A 73 -34.72 34.12 -14.12
C GLU A 73 -33.44 33.67 -14.83
N GLU A 74 -32.73 34.57 -15.52
CA GLU A 74 -31.43 34.27 -16.14
C GLU A 74 -30.36 33.92 -15.09
N PHE A 75 -30.33 34.65 -13.97
CA PHE A 75 -29.42 34.37 -12.86
C PHE A 75 -29.70 33.03 -12.19
N GLU A 76 -30.98 32.71 -11.95
CA GLU A 76 -31.40 31.44 -11.37
C GLU A 76 -31.01 30.26 -12.27
N LYS A 77 -31.25 30.37 -13.58
CA LYS A 77 -30.81 29.36 -14.56
C LYS A 77 -29.29 29.18 -14.57
N ALA A 78 -28.52 30.27 -14.56
CA ALA A 78 -27.07 30.20 -14.51
C ALA A 78 -26.53 29.58 -13.21
N GLU A 79 -27.18 29.86 -12.07
CA GLU A 79 -26.87 29.23 -10.78
C GLU A 79 -27.21 27.74 -10.76
N GLU A 80 -28.35 27.34 -11.32
CA GLU A 80 -28.74 25.93 -11.46
C GLU A 80 -27.77 25.16 -12.38
N GLU A 81 -27.38 25.74 -13.51
CA GLU A 81 -26.37 25.17 -14.41
C GLU A 81 -25.01 25.04 -13.73
N ARG A 82 -24.58 26.06 -12.96
CA ARG A 82 -23.34 25.96 -12.17
C ARG A 82 -23.44 24.91 -11.08
N LYS A 83 -24.57 24.79 -10.38
CA LYS A 83 -24.78 23.79 -9.33
C LYS A 83 -24.79 22.39 -9.90
N THR A 84 -25.48 22.16 -11.01
CA THR A 84 -25.52 20.85 -11.69
C THR A 84 -24.15 20.45 -12.23
N ALA A 85 -23.42 21.37 -12.86
CA ALA A 85 -22.05 21.15 -13.31
C ALA A 85 -21.11 20.85 -12.13
N ALA A 86 -21.19 21.63 -11.04
CA ALA A 86 -20.40 21.39 -9.84
C ALA A 86 -20.75 20.06 -9.16
N MET A 87 -22.02 19.68 -9.11
CA MET A 87 -22.44 18.38 -8.58
C MET A 87 -21.84 17.25 -9.42
N SER A 88 -21.95 17.31 -10.75
CA SER A 88 -21.36 16.33 -11.66
C SER A 88 -19.83 16.22 -11.51
N GLU A 89 -19.14 17.35 -11.39
CA GLU A 89 -17.69 17.36 -11.19
C GLU A 89 -17.30 16.81 -9.81
N THR A 90 -18.06 17.14 -8.75
CA THR A 90 -17.81 16.59 -7.42
C THR A 90 -18.08 15.09 -7.33
N GLU A 91 -19.10 14.58 -8.03
CA GLU A 91 -19.38 13.14 -8.12
C GLU A 91 -18.26 12.41 -8.86
N ARG A 92 -17.79 12.95 -9.99
CA ARG A 92 -16.64 12.42 -10.73
C ARG A 92 -15.38 12.41 -9.86
N LEU A 93 -15.09 13.52 -9.17
CA LEU A 93 -13.93 13.62 -8.28
C LEU A 93 -14.02 12.67 -7.09
N LYS A 94 -15.23 12.42 -6.54
CA LYS A 94 -15.43 11.42 -5.49
C LYS A 94 -15.17 10.02 -6.00
N ALA A 95 -15.70 9.67 -7.18
CA ALA A 95 -15.47 8.36 -7.80
C ALA A 95 -13.97 8.12 -8.07
N GLU A 96 -13.28 9.12 -8.61
CA GLU A 96 -11.83 9.04 -8.88
C GLU A 96 -11.01 8.89 -7.58
N LYS A 97 -11.38 9.63 -6.52
CA LYS A 97 -10.74 9.48 -5.21
C LYS A 97 -10.98 8.11 -4.59
N GLU A 98 -12.19 7.57 -4.70
CA GLU A 98 -12.50 6.24 -4.17
C GLU A 98 -11.76 5.15 -4.95
N GLU A 99 -11.67 5.27 -6.28
CA GLU A 99 -10.91 4.34 -7.11
C GLU A 99 -9.41 4.42 -6.81
N ALA A 100 -8.87 5.63 -6.65
CA ALA A 100 -7.48 5.85 -6.26
C ALA A 100 -7.19 5.29 -4.85
N ALA A 101 -8.11 5.47 -3.90
CA ALA A 101 -7.99 4.93 -2.56
C ALA A 101 -8.00 3.39 -2.57
N LYS A 102 -8.92 2.76 -3.32
CA LYS A 102 -8.94 1.30 -3.49
C LYS A 102 -7.66 0.78 -4.13
N LYS A 103 -7.15 1.43 -5.18
CA LYS A 103 -5.87 1.05 -5.80
C LYS A 103 -4.70 1.19 -4.83
N ALA A 104 -4.69 2.24 -4.02
CA ALA A 104 -3.66 2.45 -3.01
C ALA A 104 -3.72 1.38 -1.91
N GLU A 105 -4.91 1.02 -1.44
CA GLU A 105 -5.12 -0.04 -0.45
C GLU A 105 -4.70 -1.41 -1.00
N GLU A 106 -5.11 -1.75 -2.23
CA GLU A 106 -4.67 -2.99 -2.89
C GLU A 106 -3.15 -3.05 -3.11
N ALA A 107 -2.53 -1.93 -3.50
CA ALA A 107 -1.09 -1.85 -3.67
C ALA A 107 -0.36 -2.01 -2.33
N ALA A 108 -0.86 -1.39 -1.26
CA ALA A 108 -0.32 -1.52 0.08
C ALA A 108 -0.46 -2.95 0.61
N GLU A 109 -1.61 -3.60 0.39
CA GLU A 109 -1.84 -4.99 0.79
C GLU A 109 -0.92 -5.95 0.02
N LYS A 110 -0.78 -5.76 -1.29
CA LYS A 110 0.16 -6.53 -2.13
C LYS A 110 1.61 -6.34 -1.67
N ALA A 111 2.02 -5.10 -1.38
CA ALA A 111 3.35 -4.79 -0.89
C ALA A 111 3.60 -5.45 0.48
N LYS A 112 2.64 -5.37 1.41
CA LYS A 112 2.72 -6.01 2.72
C LYS A 112 2.85 -7.53 2.60
N LYS A 113 2.00 -8.18 1.78
CA LYS A 113 2.08 -9.63 1.52
C LYS A 113 3.41 -10.03 0.87
N ALA A 114 3.91 -9.23 -0.07
CA ALA A 114 5.20 -9.48 -0.71
C ALA A 114 6.35 -9.36 0.29
N GLN A 115 6.33 -8.34 1.15
CA GLN A 115 7.31 -8.14 2.22
C GLN A 115 7.27 -9.27 3.24
N GLU A 116 6.09 -9.66 3.72
CA GLU A 116 5.92 -10.80 4.64
C GLU A 116 6.45 -12.10 4.03
N SER A 117 6.14 -12.38 2.76
CA SER A 117 6.63 -13.56 2.05
C SER A 117 8.15 -13.55 1.89
N ALA A 118 8.74 -12.38 1.56
CA ALA A 118 10.18 -12.22 1.48
C ALA A 118 10.86 -12.44 2.84
N ASN A 119 10.33 -11.81 3.89
CA ASN A 119 10.81 -11.94 5.27
C ASN A 119 10.75 -13.39 5.75
N GLN A 120 9.65 -14.09 5.48
CA GLN A 120 9.52 -15.53 5.79
C GLN A 120 10.55 -16.37 5.04
N ARG A 121 10.82 -16.08 3.76
CA ARG A 121 11.84 -16.79 2.98
C ARG A 121 13.24 -16.57 3.54
N ILE A 122 13.57 -15.34 3.92
CA ILE A 122 14.86 -14.98 4.55
C ILE A 122 15.01 -15.76 5.85
N MET A 123 14.04 -15.65 6.76
CA MET A 123 14.05 -16.35 8.04
C MET A 123 14.17 -17.87 7.88
N ASN A 124 13.37 -18.46 6.98
CA ASN A 124 13.41 -19.90 6.71
C ASN A 124 14.77 -20.36 6.15
N THR A 125 15.41 -19.53 5.32
CA THR A 125 16.71 -19.83 4.73
C THR A 125 17.79 -19.78 5.79
N GLU A 126 17.76 -18.75 6.65
CA GLU A 126 18.71 -18.58 7.73
C GLU A 126 18.61 -19.72 8.76
N ILE A 127 17.41 -20.06 9.20
CA ILE A 127 17.18 -21.21 10.09
C ILE A 127 17.78 -22.49 9.50
N LYS A 128 17.53 -22.77 8.22
CA LYS A 128 18.10 -23.96 7.56
C LYS A 128 19.63 -23.87 7.43
N SER A 129 20.18 -22.68 7.20
CA SER A 129 21.63 -22.45 7.11
C SER A 129 22.31 -22.77 8.44
N ILE A 130 21.81 -22.16 9.52
CA ILE A 130 22.31 -22.38 10.88
C ILE A 130 22.10 -23.83 11.31
N ALA A 131 20.95 -24.43 11.04
CA ALA A 131 20.70 -25.84 11.32
C ALA A 131 21.74 -26.76 10.66
N ARG A 132 22.10 -26.50 9.39
CA ARG A 132 23.17 -27.25 8.71
C ARG A 132 24.53 -27.01 9.36
N SER A 133 24.86 -25.77 9.70
CA SER A 133 26.13 -25.44 10.37
C SER A 133 26.28 -26.16 11.72
N LEU A 134 25.16 -26.39 12.43
CA LEU A 134 25.11 -27.10 13.70
C LEU A 134 24.96 -28.62 13.56
N ASN A 135 25.07 -29.14 12.33
CA ASN A 135 24.97 -30.55 11.95
C ASN A 135 23.58 -31.17 12.17
N ALA A 136 22.50 -30.44 11.88
CA ALA A 136 21.15 -31.02 11.87
C ALA A 136 21.05 -32.22 10.90
N ASN A 137 20.34 -33.27 11.32
CA ASN A 137 20.01 -34.43 10.47
C ASN A 137 19.15 -33.99 9.28
N ASP A 138 18.08 -33.24 9.57
CA ASP A 138 17.24 -32.59 8.58
C ASP A 138 16.99 -31.11 8.97
N PRO A 139 17.50 -30.14 8.19
CA PRO A 139 17.23 -28.72 8.41
C PRO A 139 15.76 -28.32 8.26
N ALA A 140 14.95 -29.08 7.51
CA ALA A 140 13.51 -28.84 7.38
C ALA A 140 12.77 -29.18 8.67
N ASP A 141 13.14 -30.27 9.35
CA ASP A 141 12.57 -30.65 10.64
C ASP A 141 12.91 -29.63 11.72
N VAL A 142 14.14 -29.11 11.71
CA VAL A 142 14.54 -28.01 12.59
C VAL A 142 13.66 -26.79 12.34
N LEU A 143 13.44 -26.40 11.08
CA LEU A 143 12.55 -25.27 10.75
C LEU A 143 11.10 -25.47 11.23
N ALA A 144 10.61 -26.71 11.18
CA ALA A 144 9.26 -27.06 11.58
C ALA A 144 9.07 -27.02 13.11
N LEU A 145 10.12 -27.34 13.87
CA LEU A 145 10.05 -27.50 15.33
C LEU A 145 10.66 -26.33 16.12
N LEU A 146 11.44 -25.46 15.47
CA LEU A 146 12.04 -24.29 16.11
C LEU A 146 10.98 -23.30 16.59
N ASP A 147 11.14 -22.81 17.82
CA ASP A 147 10.35 -21.69 18.31
C ASP A 147 10.80 -20.39 17.62
N LYS A 148 9.84 -19.75 16.94
CA LYS A 148 10.07 -18.54 16.15
C LYS A 148 9.66 -17.27 16.89
N ALA A 149 9.12 -17.38 18.11
CA ALA A 149 8.55 -16.26 18.85
C ALA A 149 9.54 -15.13 19.14
N ASN A 150 10.83 -15.48 19.32
CA ASN A 150 11.89 -14.52 19.65
C ASN A 150 12.81 -14.19 18.45
N LEU A 151 12.41 -14.57 17.23
CA LEU A 151 13.22 -14.32 16.04
C LEU A 151 12.79 -13.02 15.38
N GLU A 152 13.74 -12.14 15.13
CA GLU A 152 13.51 -10.83 14.54
C GLU A 152 14.35 -10.64 13.28
N ILE A 153 13.84 -9.87 12.33
CA ILE A 153 14.57 -9.45 11.13
C ILE A 153 14.85 -7.95 11.28
N ASP A 154 16.11 -7.54 11.17
CA ASP A 154 16.48 -6.13 11.22
C ASP A 154 16.23 -5.39 9.90
N GLU A 155 16.43 -4.08 9.90
CA GLU A 155 16.21 -3.22 8.72
C GLU A 155 17.16 -3.55 7.57
N GLU A 156 18.31 -4.17 7.88
CA GLU A 156 19.31 -4.63 6.92
C GLU A 156 18.99 -6.03 6.34
N GLY A 157 17.98 -6.73 6.88
CA GLY A 157 17.56 -8.06 6.44
C GLY A 157 18.30 -9.23 7.09
N ASN A 158 19.05 -8.99 8.17
CA ASN A 158 19.66 -10.04 8.99
C ASN A 158 18.66 -10.57 10.02
N VAL A 159 18.75 -11.86 10.31
CA VAL A 159 17.87 -12.52 11.29
C VAL A 159 18.59 -12.68 12.62
N LYS A 160 18.06 -12.08 13.68
CA LYS A 160 18.62 -12.13 15.05
C LYS A 160 18.00 -13.29 15.84
N GLY A 161 18.78 -13.89 16.74
CA GLY A 161 18.32 -14.92 17.67
C GLY A 161 18.22 -16.34 17.08
N VAL A 162 18.47 -16.52 15.77
CA VAL A 162 18.35 -17.83 15.11
C VAL A 162 19.39 -18.82 15.63
N GLU A 163 20.63 -18.37 15.83
CA GLU A 163 21.71 -19.24 16.30
C GLU A 163 21.47 -19.75 17.71
N GLU A 164 21.05 -18.86 18.61
CA GLU A 164 20.68 -19.17 19.98
C GLU A 164 19.49 -20.12 20.03
N ALA A 165 18.46 -19.88 19.21
CA ALA A 165 17.27 -20.73 19.16
C ALA A 165 17.60 -22.15 18.66
N VAL A 166 18.41 -22.28 17.60
CA VAL A 166 18.79 -23.60 17.08
C VAL A 166 19.72 -24.32 18.05
N ARG A 167 20.60 -23.61 18.77
CA ARG A 167 21.44 -24.19 19.82
C ARG A 167 20.61 -24.70 21.00
N ALA A 168 19.62 -23.92 21.46
CA ALA A 168 18.69 -24.34 22.49
C ALA A 168 17.88 -25.57 22.05
N LEU A 169 17.45 -25.62 20.78
CA LEU A 169 16.78 -26.80 20.23
C LEU A 169 17.70 -28.02 20.19
N LYS A 170 18.98 -27.83 19.87
CA LYS A 170 19.99 -28.90 19.89
C LYS A 170 20.20 -29.48 21.29
N GLU A 171 20.19 -28.63 22.32
CA GLU A 171 20.27 -29.08 23.72
C GLU A 171 19.00 -29.81 24.15
N ALA A 172 17.82 -29.29 23.78
CA ALA A 172 16.53 -29.90 24.12
C ALA A 172 16.25 -31.20 23.36
N LYS A 173 16.72 -31.32 22.11
CA LYS A 173 16.48 -32.48 21.22
C LYS A 173 17.77 -32.90 20.49
N PRO A 174 18.75 -33.48 21.21
CA PRO A 174 20.05 -33.83 20.62
C PRO A 174 19.95 -34.81 19.45
N TRP A 175 18.94 -35.69 19.44
CA TRP A 175 18.70 -36.68 18.39
C TRP A 175 18.39 -36.06 17.01
N MET A 176 18.03 -34.78 16.94
CA MET A 176 17.83 -34.07 15.67
C MET A 176 19.15 -33.66 15.01
N PHE A 177 20.27 -33.76 15.72
CA PHE A 177 21.57 -33.31 15.26
C PHE A 177 22.54 -34.49 15.25
N LYS A 178 23.40 -34.53 14.22
CA LYS A 178 24.50 -35.48 14.17
C LYS A 178 25.47 -35.11 15.29
N GLN A 179 25.84 -36.10 16.08
CA GLN A 179 27.00 -35.96 16.94
C GLN A 179 28.23 -35.75 16.04
N ALA A 180 29.16 -34.92 16.50
CA ALA A 180 30.46 -34.84 15.86
C ALA A 180 31.07 -36.23 15.96
N ILE A 181 31.01 -36.96 14.86
CA ILE A 181 31.73 -38.20 14.70
C ILE A 181 33.20 -37.79 14.78
N GLY A 182 33.87 -38.16 15.88
CA GLY A 182 35.33 -38.11 15.94
C GLY A 182 35.90 -38.81 14.71
N ALA A 183 37.10 -38.45 14.28
CA ALA A 183 37.75 -38.95 13.06
C ALA A 183 37.73 -40.49 12.91
N ASP A 184 37.44 -41.23 13.98
CA ASP A 184 37.33 -42.67 14.04
C ASP A 184 36.04 -43.27 13.42
N ALA A 185 34.95 -42.51 13.22
CA ALA A 185 33.71 -43.04 12.59
C ALA A 185 33.48 -42.56 11.14
N SER A 186 34.54 -42.09 10.47
CA SER A 186 34.60 -41.95 9.00
C SER A 186 34.78 -43.29 8.26
N GLY A 187 34.55 -44.42 8.93
CA GLY A 187 34.60 -45.78 8.38
C GLY A 187 33.29 -46.26 7.74
N GLY A 188 32.27 -45.41 7.62
CA GLY A 188 31.03 -45.72 6.91
C GLY A 188 31.19 -45.65 5.39
N SER A 189 32.11 -46.43 4.83
CA SER A 189 32.39 -46.45 3.40
C SER A 189 32.27 -47.87 2.86
N ASN A 190 31.13 -48.18 2.21
CA ASN A 190 31.01 -49.26 1.22
C ASN A 190 31.22 -50.70 1.80
N PRO A 191 30.56 -51.76 1.31
CA PRO A 191 31.09 -53.11 1.56
C PRO A 191 32.56 -53.12 1.13
N ALA A 192 33.43 -53.68 1.99
CA ALA A 192 34.88 -53.69 1.79
C ALA A 192 35.20 -53.97 0.33
N LYS A 193 35.69 -52.96 -0.39
CA LYS A 193 36.15 -53.13 -1.76
C LYS A 193 37.34 -54.06 -1.66
N ASN A 194 37.14 -55.33 -2.01
CA ASN A 194 38.14 -56.37 -1.89
C ASN A 194 39.45 -55.83 -2.52
N PRO A 195 40.53 -55.64 -1.74
CA PRO A 195 41.75 -54.98 -2.23
C PRO A 195 42.31 -55.70 -3.46
N SER A 196 42.08 -57.01 -3.56
CA SER A 196 42.40 -57.82 -4.73
C SER A 196 41.76 -57.31 -6.02
N VAL A 197 40.53 -56.80 -6.00
CA VAL A 197 39.82 -56.36 -7.22
C VAL A 197 40.38 -55.04 -7.75
N ASN A 198 40.77 -54.12 -6.85
CA ASN A 198 41.43 -52.87 -7.24
C ASN A 198 42.86 -53.12 -7.73
N GLU A 199 43.62 -53.98 -7.05
CA GLU A 199 44.98 -54.35 -7.45
C GLU A 199 44.99 -55.12 -8.78
N LEU A 200 44.04 -56.03 -8.98
CA LEU A 200 43.88 -56.79 -10.22
C LEU A 200 43.53 -55.87 -11.39
N SER A 201 42.58 -54.95 -11.21
CA SER A 201 42.24 -53.97 -12.25
C SER A 201 43.39 -53.03 -12.59
N ALA A 202 44.19 -52.60 -11.60
CA ALA A 202 45.35 -51.75 -11.83
C ALA A 202 46.45 -52.49 -12.61
N LYS A 203 46.75 -53.74 -12.22
CA LYS A 203 47.74 -54.58 -12.92
C LYS A 203 47.28 -54.99 -14.32
N GLU A 204 45.98 -55.23 -14.53
CA GLU A 204 45.43 -55.50 -15.86
C GLU A 204 45.60 -54.31 -16.81
N LYS A 205 45.41 -53.09 -16.31
CA LYS A 205 45.67 -51.87 -17.09
C LYS A 205 47.16 -51.70 -17.41
N GLU A 206 48.03 -51.90 -16.42
CA GLU A 206 49.48 -51.87 -16.61
C GLU A 206 49.95 -52.94 -17.60
N LEU A 207 49.35 -54.14 -17.59
CA LEU A 207 49.62 -55.19 -18.55
C LEU A 207 49.26 -54.78 -19.97
N ALA A 208 48.12 -54.11 -20.16
CA ALA A 208 47.71 -53.61 -21.47
C ALA A 208 48.71 -52.58 -22.02
N ASP A 209 49.15 -51.65 -21.18
CA ASP A 209 50.12 -50.62 -21.57
C ASP A 209 51.50 -51.21 -21.91
N ILE A 210 52.01 -52.13 -21.08
CA ILE A 210 53.30 -52.79 -21.33
C ILE A 210 53.22 -53.71 -22.56
N LYS A 211 52.08 -54.39 -22.81
CA LYS A 211 51.86 -55.16 -24.04
C LYS A 211 51.93 -54.26 -25.28
N ALA A 212 51.29 -53.10 -25.25
CA ALA A 212 51.34 -52.15 -26.36
C ALA A 212 52.78 -51.64 -26.60
N GLN A 213 53.56 -51.44 -25.54
CA GLN A 213 54.97 -51.05 -25.66
C GLN A 213 55.87 -52.21 -26.11
N ALA A 214 55.56 -53.45 -25.75
CA ALA A 214 56.34 -54.63 -26.12
C ALA A 214 56.26 -54.97 -27.62
N ILE A 215 55.16 -54.59 -28.29
CA ILE A 215 55.05 -54.67 -29.76
C ILE A 215 56.14 -53.82 -30.44
N LYS A 216 56.49 -52.67 -29.84
CA LYS A 216 57.53 -51.76 -30.35
C LYS A 216 58.93 -52.12 -29.82
N ASN A 217 59.01 -52.71 -28.63
CA ASN A 217 60.26 -53.03 -27.94
C ASN A 217 60.25 -54.49 -27.42
N PRO A 218 60.85 -55.45 -28.15
CA PRO A 218 60.84 -56.87 -27.78
C PRO A 218 61.47 -57.17 -26.41
N ARG A 219 62.32 -56.28 -25.88
CA ARG A 219 62.92 -56.40 -24.54
C ARG A 219 61.90 -56.31 -23.40
N LEU A 220 60.71 -55.78 -23.65
CA LEU A 220 59.64 -55.67 -22.65
C LEU A 220 58.77 -56.93 -22.53
N LEU A 221 58.94 -57.91 -23.43
CA LEU A 221 58.16 -59.16 -23.42
C LEU A 221 58.28 -59.92 -22.09
N GLY A 222 59.48 -59.93 -21.50
CA GLY A 222 59.69 -60.56 -20.18
C GLY A 222 58.94 -59.87 -19.03
N LYS A 223 58.68 -58.56 -19.13
CA LYS A 223 57.85 -57.84 -18.14
C LYS A 223 56.36 -58.15 -18.34
N VAL A 224 55.91 -58.30 -19.59
CA VAL A 224 54.54 -58.74 -19.91
C VAL A 224 54.23 -60.10 -19.28
N THR A 225 55.14 -61.07 -19.43
CA THR A 225 54.94 -62.42 -18.87
C THR A 225 54.90 -62.41 -17.34
N LYS A 226 55.78 -61.65 -16.68
CA LYS A 226 55.79 -61.53 -15.21
C LYS A 226 54.48 -60.94 -14.69
N LEU A 227 54.05 -59.82 -15.26
CA LEU A 227 52.83 -59.13 -14.83
C LEU A 227 51.58 -59.97 -15.12
N TYR A 228 51.56 -60.74 -16.22
CA TYR A 228 50.48 -61.68 -16.50
C TYR A 228 50.39 -62.80 -15.45
N ASN A 229 51.52 -63.38 -15.03
CA ASN A 229 51.55 -64.41 -14.00
C ASN A 229 51.11 -63.85 -12.63
N GLU A 230 51.51 -62.63 -12.28
CA GLU A 230 51.06 -61.96 -11.05
C GLU A 230 49.54 -61.72 -11.03
N ILE A 231 48.94 -61.36 -12.17
CA ILE A 231 47.48 -61.22 -12.30
C ILE A 231 46.79 -62.58 -12.15
N LEU A 232 47.36 -63.64 -12.73
CA LEU A 232 46.83 -65.01 -12.61
C LEU A 232 46.85 -65.49 -11.15
N GLU A 233 47.94 -65.21 -10.43
CA GLU A 233 48.07 -65.52 -9.00
C GLU A 233 47.08 -64.73 -8.13
N LEU A 234 46.85 -63.45 -8.44
CA LEU A 234 45.88 -62.62 -7.73
C LEU A 234 44.43 -63.02 -8.03
N ARG A 235 44.15 -63.59 -9.21
CA ARG A 235 42.82 -64.10 -9.58
C ARG A 235 42.49 -65.44 -8.92
N ASN A 236 43.52 -66.22 -8.61
CA ASN A 236 43.39 -67.54 -7.99
C ASN A 236 43.47 -67.51 -6.44
N LYS A 237 43.62 -66.32 -5.84
CA LYS A 237 43.54 -66.06 -4.40
C LYS A 237 42.12 -65.64 -4.02
#